data_AF-A0A533Z9K5-F1
#
_entry.id   AF-A0A533Z9K5-F1
#
_cell.length_a   1.000
_cell.length_b   1.000
_cell.length_c   1.000
_cell.angle_alpha   90.00
_cell.angle_beta   90.00
_cell.angle_gamma   90.00
#
_symmetry.space_group_name_H-M   'P 1'
#
loop_
_entity.id
_entity.type
_entity.pdbx_description
1 polymer ?
#
loop_
_entity_poly.entity_id
_entity_poly.type
_entity_poly.pdbx_seq_one_letter_code
_entity_poly.pdbx_strand_id
1 'polypeptide(L)'
;MDPITIQKSDDILNLLAEVSLRGKGFTTDCLLDYVLDEGFTEPIYLNASGEDPDALYKGTPNAWAIYQVREWKRVLTISGGPGKERRVQITETP
;
A
#
# COMPACT_ATOMS: atom_id res chain seq x y z
N MET A 1 4.43 -10.15 -8.98
CA MET A 1 3.77 -8.96 -9.55
C MET A 1 4.85 -7.96 -9.99
N ASP A 2 4.72 -7.34 -11.17
CA ASP A 2 5.67 -6.30 -11.60
C ASP A 2 5.54 -5.03 -10.77
N PRO A 3 6.65 -4.36 -10.41
CA PRO A 3 6.58 -3.12 -9.65
C PRO A 3 5.92 -2.01 -10.45
N ILE A 4 5.07 -1.24 -9.78
CA ILE A 4 4.36 -0.11 -10.39
C ILE A 4 4.69 1.18 -9.66
N THR A 5 4.66 2.27 -10.40
CA THR A 5 4.80 3.62 -9.85
C THR A 5 3.71 4.50 -10.42
N ILE A 6 2.96 5.15 -9.55
CA ILE A 6 1.86 6.03 -9.89
C ILE A 6 2.15 7.39 -9.27
N GLN A 7 1.96 8.47 -10.03
CA GLN A 7 2.21 9.84 -9.58
C GLN A 7 0.95 10.71 -9.62
N LYS A 8 -0.20 10.10 -9.84
CA LYS A 8 -1.48 10.76 -9.98
C LYS A 8 -2.40 10.32 -8.85
N SER A 9 -2.87 11.27 -8.05
CA SER A 9 -3.62 11.00 -6.82
C SER A 9 -4.84 10.11 -7.05
N ASP A 10 -5.66 10.37 -8.07
CA ASP A 10 -6.82 9.53 -8.39
C ASP A 10 -6.45 8.07 -8.66
N ASP A 11 -5.43 7.82 -9.49
CA ASP A 11 -4.98 6.48 -9.82
C ASP A 11 -4.38 5.75 -8.59
N ILE A 12 -3.73 6.49 -7.70
CA ILE A 12 -3.21 5.98 -6.42
C ILE A 12 -4.38 5.51 -5.55
N LEU A 13 -5.36 6.37 -5.32
CA LEU A 13 -6.51 6.07 -4.47
C LEU A 13 -7.33 4.90 -5.03
N ASN A 14 -7.56 4.88 -6.36
CA ASN A 14 -8.24 3.76 -7.02
C ASN A 14 -7.48 2.45 -6.86
N LEU A 15 -6.15 2.46 -6.98
CA LEU A 15 -5.36 1.26 -6.78
C LEU A 15 -5.46 0.76 -5.34
N LEU A 16 -5.31 1.66 -4.36
CA LEU A 16 -5.39 1.32 -2.94
C LEU A 16 -6.78 0.79 -2.55
N ALA A 17 -7.84 1.25 -3.21
CA ALA A 17 -9.20 0.76 -3.00
C ALA A 17 -9.37 -0.69 -3.44
N GLU A 18 -8.62 -1.13 -4.44
CA GLU A 18 -8.68 -2.50 -4.96
C GLU A 18 -7.63 -3.42 -4.34
N VAL A 19 -6.85 -2.93 -3.38
CA VAL A 19 -5.85 -3.72 -2.64
C VAL A 19 -6.42 -4.17 -1.31
N SER A 20 -6.35 -5.48 -1.07
CA SER A 20 -6.66 -6.12 0.21
C SER A 20 -5.43 -6.87 0.71
N LEU A 21 -5.06 -6.65 1.97
CA LEU A 21 -3.92 -7.31 2.60
C LEU A 21 -4.41 -8.32 3.63
N ARG A 22 -4.02 -9.58 3.48
CA ARG A 22 -4.33 -10.67 4.43
C ARG A 22 -3.04 -11.26 4.98
N GLY A 23 -3.13 -12.16 5.96
CA GLY A 23 -1.96 -12.84 6.55
C GLY A 23 -1.67 -12.40 7.97
N LYS A 24 -0.39 -12.37 8.36
CA LYS A 24 0.05 -12.04 9.73
C LYS A 24 0.49 -10.57 9.85
N GLY A 25 0.09 -9.91 10.94
CA GLY A 25 0.39 -8.51 11.21
C GLY A 25 -0.75 -7.60 10.77
N PHE A 26 -0.44 -6.54 10.03
CA PHE A 26 -1.43 -5.63 9.48
C PHE A 26 -2.26 -6.29 8.36
N THR A 27 -3.58 -6.39 8.56
CA THR A 27 -4.53 -6.92 7.60
C THR A 27 -5.65 -5.92 7.38
N THR A 28 -6.05 -5.72 6.13
CA THR A 28 -7.18 -4.85 5.77
C THR A 28 -7.84 -5.38 4.49
N ASP A 29 -9.16 -5.31 4.41
CA ASP A 29 -9.87 -5.61 3.18
C ASP A 29 -9.79 -4.45 2.17
N CYS A 30 -9.49 -3.24 2.62
CA CYS A 30 -9.32 -2.06 1.77
C CYS A 30 -8.15 -1.20 2.27
N LEU A 31 -7.07 -1.15 1.51
CA LEU A 31 -5.89 -0.38 1.90
C LEU A 31 -6.16 1.14 1.86
N LEU A 32 -7.04 1.59 0.96
CA LEU A 32 -7.44 2.99 0.87
C LEU A 32 -8.03 3.52 2.18
N ASP A 33 -8.88 2.74 2.86
CA ASP A 33 -9.54 3.17 4.11
C ASP A 33 -8.50 3.56 5.16
N TYR A 34 -7.48 2.73 5.33
CA TYR A 34 -6.36 2.98 6.23
C TYR A 34 -5.53 4.21 5.82
N VAL A 35 -5.27 4.36 4.52
CA VAL A 35 -4.51 5.51 3.99
C VAL A 35 -5.25 6.83 4.28
N LEU A 36 -6.58 6.84 4.12
CA LEU A 36 -7.42 7.99 4.43
C LEU A 36 -7.50 8.28 5.94
N ASP A 37 -7.59 7.24 6.78
CA ASP A 37 -7.61 7.37 8.24
C ASP A 37 -6.32 7.99 8.79
N GLU A 38 -5.17 7.63 8.21
CA GLU A 38 -3.86 8.24 8.50
C GLU A 38 -3.71 9.68 7.96
N GLY A 39 -4.70 10.15 7.20
CA GLY A 39 -4.80 11.51 6.66
C GLY A 39 -4.12 11.71 5.31
N PHE A 40 -3.85 10.64 4.55
CA PHE A 40 -3.32 10.73 3.18
C PHE A 40 -4.47 10.82 2.17
N THR A 41 -5.04 12.01 2.00
CA THR A 41 -6.20 12.24 1.12
C THR A 41 -5.81 12.57 -0.33
N GLU A 42 -4.62 13.13 -0.54
CA GLU A 42 -4.09 13.57 -1.83
C GLU A 42 -2.64 13.10 -2.04
N PRO A 43 -2.40 11.77 -2.09
CA PRO A 43 -1.08 11.24 -2.31
C PRO A 43 -0.55 11.67 -3.69
N ILE A 44 0.72 12.10 -3.73
CA ILE A 44 1.39 12.58 -4.96
C ILE A 44 2.25 11.50 -5.62
N TYR A 45 2.49 10.40 -4.90
CA TYR A 45 3.34 9.32 -5.36
C TYR A 45 2.99 8.01 -4.65
N LEU A 46 2.89 6.93 -5.41
CA LEU A 46 2.78 5.56 -4.92
C LEU A 46 3.81 4.70 -5.64
N ASN A 47 4.52 3.88 -4.88
CA ASN A 47 5.31 2.78 -5.40
C ASN A 47 4.82 1.47 -4.79
N ALA A 48 4.44 0.50 -5.61
CA ALA A 48 4.11 -0.84 -5.15
C ALA A 48 5.08 -1.84 -5.77
N SER A 49 5.70 -2.68 -4.93
CA SER A 49 6.76 -3.60 -5.36
C SER A 49 6.81 -4.86 -4.49
N GLY A 50 7.54 -5.87 -4.97
CA GLY A 50 7.57 -7.19 -4.35
C GLY A 50 6.34 -8.03 -4.70
N GLU A 51 6.33 -9.26 -4.24
CA GLU A 51 5.24 -10.21 -4.45
C GLU A 51 4.89 -10.85 -3.10
N ASP A 52 3.61 -10.82 -2.77
CA ASP A 52 3.09 -11.43 -1.55
C ASP A 52 1.84 -12.26 -1.84
N PRO A 53 1.86 -13.56 -1.53
CA PRO A 53 0.74 -14.46 -1.83
C PRO A 53 -0.52 -14.16 -1.00
N ASP A 54 -0.36 -13.53 0.18
CA ASP A 54 -1.46 -13.11 1.04
C ASP A 54 -1.99 -11.71 0.69
N ALA A 55 -1.35 -10.99 -0.25
CA ALA A 55 -1.85 -9.73 -0.79
C ALA A 55 -2.76 -10.01 -2.00
N LEU A 56 -3.90 -9.33 -2.04
CA LEU A 56 -4.86 -9.41 -3.13
C LEU A 56 -4.99 -8.05 -3.81
N TYR A 57 -5.06 -8.06 -5.14
CA TYR A 57 -5.35 -6.89 -5.96
C TYR A 57 -6.51 -7.25 -6.90
N LYS A 58 -7.61 -6.49 -6.83
CA LYS A 58 -8.86 -6.79 -7.55
C LYS A 58 -9.37 -8.21 -7.29
N GLY A 59 -9.18 -8.72 -6.07
CA GLY A 59 -9.50 -10.10 -5.71
C GLY A 59 -8.54 -11.17 -6.28
N THR A 60 -7.48 -10.78 -6.99
CA THR A 60 -6.46 -11.70 -7.50
C THR A 60 -5.31 -11.80 -6.48
N PRO A 61 -4.92 -13.01 -6.04
CA PRO A 61 -3.80 -13.19 -5.11
C PRO A 61 -2.44 -12.90 -5.77
N ASN A 62 -1.38 -12.84 -4.97
CA ASN A 62 -0.01 -12.50 -5.39
C ASN A 62 0.16 -11.03 -5.79
N ALA A 63 -0.48 -10.11 -5.05
CA ALA A 63 -0.27 -8.69 -5.23
C ALA A 63 1.09 -8.24 -4.65
N TRP A 64 1.28 -6.93 -4.52
CA TRP A 64 2.54 -6.37 -4.04
C TRP A 64 2.76 -6.61 -2.56
N ALA A 65 4.03 -6.78 -2.19
CA ALA A 65 4.43 -6.97 -0.82
C ALA A 65 4.65 -5.63 -0.10
N ILE A 66 5.09 -4.61 -0.86
CA ILE A 66 5.47 -3.29 -0.36
C ILE A 66 4.61 -2.24 -1.07
N TYR A 67 4.04 -1.32 -0.31
CA TYR A 67 3.31 -0.14 -0.79
C TYR A 67 3.89 1.09 -0.11
N GLN A 68 4.46 1.99 -0.89
CA GLN A 68 5.00 3.25 -0.42
C GLN A 68 4.17 4.39 -1.00
N VAL A 69 3.33 4.99 -0.17
CA VAL A 69 2.49 6.13 -0.51
C VAL A 69 3.14 7.38 0.05
N ARG A 70 3.28 8.42 -0.75
CA ARG A 70 3.84 9.70 -0.32
C ARG A 70 2.85 10.82 -0.61
N GLU A 71 2.69 11.66 0.40
CA GLU A 71 1.93 12.89 0.35
C GLU A 71 2.81 14.00 0.91
N TRP A 72 3.32 14.86 0.02
CA TRP A 72 4.23 15.94 0.39
C TRP A 72 5.44 15.47 1.20
N LYS A 73 5.48 15.82 2.49
CA LYS A 73 6.52 15.44 3.45
C LYS A 73 6.26 14.10 4.11
N ARG A 74 5.03 13.57 4.07
CA ARG A 74 4.67 12.31 4.74
C ARG A 74 4.84 11.14 3.77
N VAL A 75 5.46 10.07 4.25
CA VAL A 75 5.64 8.81 3.51
C VAL A 75 5.10 7.68 4.38
N LEU A 76 4.05 7.03 3.88
CA LEU A 76 3.47 5.82 4.41
C LEU A 76 4.07 4.62 3.67
N THR A 77 4.79 3.78 4.39
CA THR A 77 5.36 2.54 3.87
C THR A 77 4.69 1.36 4.56
N ILE A 78 3.92 0.61 3.80
CA ILE A 78 3.44 -0.72 4.18
C ILE A 78 4.42 -1.73 3.59
N SER A 79 4.97 -2.60 4.43
CA SER A 79 5.85 -3.68 3.99
C SER A 79 5.39 -4.98 4.61
N GLY A 80 5.09 -5.93 3.74
CA GLY A 80 4.77 -7.32 4.01
C GLY A 80 5.64 -8.22 3.15
N GLY A 81 5.50 -9.53 3.34
CA GLY A 81 6.18 -10.51 2.51
C GLY A 81 5.84 -11.92 2.98
N PRO A 82 6.10 -12.94 2.15
CA PRO A 82 5.76 -14.32 2.47
C PRO A 82 6.42 -14.75 3.79
N GLY A 83 5.58 -15.04 4.79
CA GLY A 83 6.02 -15.46 6.13
C GLY A 83 6.54 -14.34 7.04
N LYS A 84 6.47 -13.06 6.63
CA LYS A 84 6.82 -11.91 7.48
C LYS A 84 5.58 -11.20 7.97
N GLU A 85 5.64 -10.69 9.20
CA GLU A 85 4.60 -9.82 9.74
C GLU A 85 4.57 -8.50 8.96
N ARG A 86 3.39 -8.16 8.43
CA ARG A 86 3.18 -6.86 7.80
C ARG A 86 3.34 -5.74 8.80
N ARG A 87 4.14 -4.75 8.42
CA ARG A 87 4.40 -3.54 9.20
C ARG A 87 4.02 -2.31 8.40
N VAL A 88 3.45 -1.35 9.11
CA VAL A 88 3.16 -0.03 8.59
C VAL A 88 4.09 0.95 9.29
N GLN A 89 4.70 1.83 8.51
CA GLN A 89 5.55 2.89 9.03
C GLN A 89 5.21 4.19 8.34
N ILE A 90 5.03 5.25 9.13
CA ILE A 90 4.86 6.61 8.61
C ILE A 90 6.09 7.41 9.01
N THR A 91 6.70 8.04 8.03
CA THR A 91 7.88 8.89 8.22
C THR A 91 7.66 10.24 7.57
N GLU A 92 8.10 11.30 8.24
CA GLU A 92 8.14 12.64 7.68
C GLU A 92 9.54 12.91 7.12
N THR A 93 9.65 13.14 5.81
CA THR A 93 10.91 13.58 5.20
C THR A 93 11.14 15.06 5.54
N PRO A 94 12.33 15.43 6.05
CA PRO A 94 12.64 16.79 6.51
C PRO A 94 12.47 17.86 5.42
#